data_AF-A0A1D6GHZ2-F1
#
_entry.id   AF-A0A1D6GHZ2-F1
#
_cell.length_a   1.000
_cell.length_b   1.000
_cell.length_c   1.000
_cell.angle_alpha   90.00
_cell.angle_beta   90.00
_cell.angle_gamma   90.00
#
_symmetry.space_group_name_H-M   'P 1'
#
loop_
_entity.id
_entity.type
_entity.pdbx_description
1 polymer ?
#
loop_
_entity_poly.entity_id
_entity_poly.type
_entity_poly.pdbx_seq_one_letter_code
_entity_poly.pdbx_strand_id
1 'polypeptide(L)'
;MGQAYGDTSFRDCKKASEEAMDVVIQHLQTKLYSDSEPIEARAEAVVLLKQLKFPVCILSLPVMLMCMSMRLCQRLRAPLCCNVDNLKSNLLEKLEECLLNFQNETTHASIGDISKTFRAYLIIFPDSERRLIELAQALFLNRYETVRENLKKRIPSTDLLAMLRSLWEDATIIDEVISEAALPAFSLETTRDIVKQHIATAFLHLQSEISGLPTSHHSLLCIFLSRTDFIRD
;
A
#
# COMPACT_ATOMS: atom_id res chain seq x y z
N MET A 1 -33.98 54.21 21.53
CA MET A 1 -32.62 54.29 20.92
C MET A 1 -31.81 52.98 21.00
N GLY A 2 -32.30 51.89 21.61
CA GLY A 2 -31.51 50.66 21.79
C GLY A 2 -31.50 49.63 20.64
N GLN A 3 -32.36 49.77 19.62
CA GLN A 3 -32.46 48.77 18.53
C GLN A 3 -31.37 48.90 17.46
N ALA A 4 -30.90 50.13 17.17
CA ALA A 4 -29.89 50.36 16.12
C ALA A 4 -28.48 49.88 16.51
N TYR A 5 -28.14 49.82 17.80
CA TYR A 5 -26.82 49.38 18.27
C TYR A 5 -26.65 47.86 18.24
N GLY A 6 -27.74 47.10 18.43
CA GLY A 6 -27.73 45.65 18.29
C GLY A 6 -27.50 45.22 16.84
N ASP A 7 -28.29 45.76 15.91
CA ASP A 7 -28.28 45.31 14.51
C ASP A 7 -26.99 45.65 13.75
N THR A 8 -26.34 46.78 14.05
CA THR A 8 -25.04 47.13 13.44
C THR A 8 -23.91 46.27 13.99
N SER A 9 -23.86 46.06 15.31
CA SER A 9 -22.85 45.21 15.95
C SER A 9 -22.93 43.75 15.48
N PHE A 10 -24.14 43.19 15.34
CA PHE A 10 -24.32 41.84 14.80
C PHE A 10 -23.92 41.75 13.32
N ARG A 11 -24.19 42.78 12.51
CA ARG A 11 -23.80 42.79 11.09
C ARG A 11 -22.28 42.87 10.92
N ASP A 12 -21.61 43.72 11.70
CA ASP A 12 -20.15 43.85 11.67
C ASP A 12 -19.47 42.58 12.17
N CYS A 13 -20.01 41.96 13.23
CA CYS A 13 -19.54 40.67 13.73
C CYS A 13 -19.72 39.55 12.70
N LYS A 14 -20.88 39.49 12.03
CA LYS A 14 -21.13 38.53 10.95
C LYS A 14 -20.13 38.70 9.81
N LYS A 15 -19.92 39.93 9.35
CA LYS A 15 -18.97 40.24 8.28
C LYS A 15 -17.55 39.85 8.66
N ALA A 16 -17.10 40.19 9.86
CA ALA A 16 -15.78 39.81 10.35
C ALA A 16 -15.62 38.28 10.47
N SER A 17 -16.69 37.57 10.87
CA SER A 17 -16.71 36.11 10.90
C SER A 17 -16.63 35.50 9.49
N GLU A 18 -17.30 36.08 8.50
CA GLU A 18 -17.24 35.64 7.10
C GLU A 18 -15.84 35.86 6.52
N GLU A 19 -15.24 37.04 6.74
CA GLU A 19 -13.87 37.36 6.31
C GLU A 19 -12.83 36.42 6.94
N ALA A 20 -12.98 36.11 8.24
CA ALA A 20 -12.11 35.14 8.90
C ALA A 20 -12.27 33.73 8.30
N MET A 21 -13.49 33.35 7.92
CA MET A 21 -13.76 32.06 7.29
C MET A 21 -13.12 31.97 5.90
N ASP A 22 -13.17 33.04 5.11
CA ASP A 22 -12.53 33.11 3.80
C ASP A 22 -11.01 32.95 3.91
N VAL A 23 -10.38 33.55 4.92
CA VAL A 23 -8.94 33.37 5.19
C VAL A 23 -8.61 31.92 5.52
N VAL A 24 -9.42 31.25 6.34
CA VAL A 24 -9.24 29.83 6.66
C VAL A 24 -9.37 28.96 5.41
N ILE A 25 -10.39 29.20 4.59
CA ILE A 25 -10.61 28.47 3.33
C ILE A 25 -9.40 28.64 2.40
N GLN A 26 -8.91 29.87 2.23
CA GLN A 26 -7.72 30.13 1.40
C GLN A 26 -6.49 29.39 1.94
N HIS A 27 -6.25 29.41 3.24
CA HIS A 27 -5.12 28.70 3.84
C HIS A 27 -5.21 27.19 3.62
N LEU A 28 -6.40 26.60 3.82
CA LEU A 28 -6.63 25.17 3.59
C LEU A 28 -6.47 24.80 2.10
N GLN A 29 -6.89 25.67 1.18
CA GLN A 29 -6.66 25.49 -0.25
C GLN A 29 -5.17 25.56 -0.59
N THR A 30 -4.43 26.53 -0.06
CA THR A 30 -2.97 26.61 -0.24
C THR A 30 -2.28 25.36 0.26
N LYS A 31 -2.66 24.88 1.45
CA LYS A 31 -2.13 23.64 2.02
C LYS A 31 -2.46 22.43 1.14
N LEU A 32 -3.70 22.32 0.66
CA LEU A 32 -4.14 21.25 -0.22
C LEU A 32 -3.30 21.21 -1.50
N TYR A 33 -3.13 22.34 -2.20
CA TYR A 33 -2.42 22.41 -3.48
C TYR A 33 -0.90 22.53 -3.37
N SER A 34 -0.33 22.56 -2.17
CA SER A 34 1.11 22.63 -1.98
C SER A 34 1.77 21.26 -2.23
N ASP A 35 2.77 21.25 -3.10
CA ASP A 35 3.61 20.06 -3.35
C ASP A 35 4.61 19.79 -2.23
N SER A 36 4.85 20.77 -1.34
CA SER A 36 5.75 20.61 -0.19
C SER A 36 5.07 19.98 1.03
N GLU A 37 3.74 19.96 1.05
CA GLU A 37 2.97 19.41 2.17
C GLU A 37 2.88 17.89 2.07
N PRO A 38 3.03 17.15 3.18
CA PRO A 38 2.87 15.71 3.19
C PRO A 38 1.43 15.32 2.83
N ILE A 39 1.27 14.11 2.29
CA ILE A 39 -0.02 13.66 1.74
C ILE A 39 -1.12 13.58 2.81
N GLU A 40 -0.75 13.25 4.04
CA GLU A 40 -1.63 13.23 5.21
C GLU A 40 -2.15 14.64 5.54
N ALA A 41 -1.26 15.63 5.54
CA ALA A 41 -1.61 17.02 5.86
C ALA A 41 -2.56 17.63 4.80
N ARG A 42 -2.46 17.15 3.56
CA ARG A 42 -3.37 17.50 2.46
C ARG A 42 -4.71 16.78 2.58
N ALA A 43 -4.72 15.53 3.01
CA ALA A 43 -5.94 14.78 3.34
C ALA A 43 -6.72 15.45 4.49
N GLU A 44 -6.04 15.91 5.54
CA GLU A 44 -6.65 16.68 6.62
C GLU A 44 -7.28 17.98 6.12
N ALA A 45 -6.59 18.73 5.26
CA ALA A 45 -7.13 19.97 4.69
C ALA A 45 -8.44 19.73 3.95
N VAL A 46 -8.60 18.58 3.29
CA VAL A 46 -9.81 18.17 2.60
C VAL A 46 -10.95 17.89 3.56
N VAL A 47 -10.66 17.16 4.65
CA VAL A 47 -11.67 16.89 5.69
C VAL A 47 -12.17 18.21 6.27
N LEU A 48 -11.27 19.16 6.56
CA LEU A 48 -11.64 20.47 7.10
C LEU A 48 -12.46 21.29 6.10
N LEU A 49 -12.06 21.36 4.84
CA LEU A 49 -12.85 22.03 3.80
C LEU A 49 -14.25 21.41 3.64
N LYS A 50 -14.36 20.08 3.76
CA LYS A 50 -15.65 19.37 3.75
C LYS A 50 -16.52 19.75 4.97
N GLN A 51 -15.94 19.86 6.16
CA GLN A 51 -16.65 20.31 7.38
C GLN A 51 -17.19 21.74 7.23
N LEU A 52 -16.45 22.61 6.54
CA LEU A 52 -16.88 23.97 6.21
C LEU A 52 -17.96 24.03 5.11
N LYS A 53 -18.43 22.87 4.61
CA LYS A 53 -19.34 22.76 3.46
C LYS A 53 -18.79 23.45 2.20
N PHE A 54 -17.46 23.61 2.13
CA PHE A 54 -16.82 24.14 0.95
C PHE A 54 -16.87 23.07 -0.15
N PRO A 55 -17.22 23.42 -1.39
CA PRO A 55 -17.21 22.48 -2.51
C PRO A 55 -15.77 22.16 -2.87
N VAL A 56 -15.17 21.20 -2.16
CA VAL A 56 -13.94 20.55 -2.61
C VAL A 56 -14.34 19.76 -3.84
N CYS A 57 -13.83 20.10 -5.03
CA CYS A 57 -14.04 19.27 -6.22
C CYS A 57 -13.37 17.93 -5.96
N ILE A 58 -14.08 16.97 -5.39
CA ILE A 58 -13.43 15.83 -4.76
C ILE A 58 -12.77 14.91 -5.79
N LEU A 59 -13.06 15.04 -7.09
CA LEU A 59 -12.28 14.43 -8.16
C LEU A 59 -10.84 14.96 -8.30
N SER A 60 -10.53 16.13 -7.76
CA SER A 60 -9.14 16.60 -7.62
C SER A 60 -8.38 15.80 -6.56
N LEU A 61 -9.03 15.11 -5.63
CA LEU A 61 -8.38 14.27 -4.61
C LEU A 61 -7.86 12.92 -5.10
N PRO A 62 -8.60 12.08 -5.85
CA PRO A 62 -8.07 10.89 -6.49
C PRO A 62 -6.96 11.24 -7.47
N VAL A 63 -7.18 12.30 -8.27
CA VAL A 63 -6.20 12.76 -9.24
C VAL A 63 -4.99 13.36 -8.52
N MET A 64 -5.12 14.07 -7.40
CA MET A 64 -3.98 14.49 -6.58
C MET A 64 -3.32 13.32 -5.85
N LEU A 65 -4.04 12.41 -5.21
CA LEU A 65 -3.44 11.24 -4.56
C LEU A 65 -2.63 10.43 -5.58
N MET A 66 -3.18 10.19 -6.78
CA MET A 66 -2.47 9.57 -7.91
C MET A 66 -1.32 10.42 -8.43
N CYS A 67 -1.48 11.74 -8.60
CA CYS A 67 -0.42 12.64 -9.07
C CYS A 67 0.72 12.83 -8.06
N MET A 68 0.48 12.53 -6.79
CA MET A 68 1.37 12.90 -5.67
C MET A 68 2.10 11.70 -5.07
N SER A 69 1.61 10.47 -5.26
CA SER A 69 2.41 9.26 -5.03
C SER A 69 3.07 8.73 -6.30
N MET A 70 2.63 9.18 -7.48
CA MET A 70 3.20 8.79 -8.77
C MET A 70 3.24 9.98 -9.75
N ARG A 71 4.38 10.20 -10.41
CA ARG A 71 4.47 11.05 -11.62
C ARG A 71 3.75 10.40 -12.83
N LEU A 72 2.54 9.83 -12.67
CA LEU A 72 1.86 9.08 -13.73
C LEU A 72 0.64 9.81 -14.35
N CYS A 73 0.15 10.90 -13.75
CA CYS A 73 -1.07 11.55 -14.23
C CYS A 73 -0.83 12.92 -14.92
N GLN A 74 -0.02 12.95 -15.98
CA GLN A 74 0.02 14.10 -16.89
C GLN A 74 -1.22 14.19 -17.82
N ARG A 75 -2.20 13.29 -17.73
CA ARG A 75 -3.18 13.06 -18.82
C ARG A 75 -4.67 13.21 -18.51
N LEU A 76 -5.12 13.47 -17.28
CA LEU A 76 -6.57 13.57 -17.01
C LEU A 76 -6.99 15.01 -16.76
N ARG A 77 -7.47 15.65 -17.84
CA ARG A 77 -8.05 17.00 -17.85
C ARG A 77 -9.58 16.88 -17.89
N ALA A 78 -10.24 16.80 -16.73
CA ALA A 78 -11.67 17.10 -16.62
C ALA A 78 -12.09 17.34 -15.14
N PRO A 79 -12.70 18.48 -14.80
CA PRO A 79 -13.36 18.66 -13.51
C PRO A 79 -14.82 18.18 -13.62
N LEU A 80 -15.20 17.22 -12.79
CA LEU A 80 -16.61 16.90 -12.53
C LEU A 80 -16.88 17.10 -11.04
N CYS A 81 -17.99 17.79 -10.72
CA CYS A 81 -18.55 17.82 -9.37
C CYS A 81 -19.35 16.55 -9.18
N CYS A 82 -18.95 15.65 -8.28
CA CYS A 82 -19.66 14.40 -8.03
C CYS A 82 -20.06 14.21 -6.56
N ASN A 83 -21.19 13.51 -6.38
CA ASN A 83 -21.73 13.06 -5.09
C ASN A 83 -20.68 12.23 -4.30
N VAL A 84 -20.68 12.33 -2.97
CA VAL A 84 -19.66 11.77 -2.06
C VAL A 84 -19.57 10.24 -2.16
N ASP A 85 -20.68 9.55 -2.37
CA ASP A 85 -20.68 8.09 -2.49
C ASP A 85 -20.04 7.60 -3.79
N ASN A 86 -20.34 8.29 -4.90
CA ASN A 86 -19.77 7.99 -6.21
C ASN A 86 -18.26 8.29 -6.25
N LEU A 87 -17.83 9.26 -5.44
CA LEU A 87 -16.42 9.55 -5.27
C LEU A 87 -15.67 8.41 -4.56
N LYS A 88 -16.23 7.89 -3.45
CA LYS A 88 -15.59 6.82 -2.67
C LYS A 88 -15.28 5.61 -3.57
N SER A 89 -16.22 5.22 -4.43
CA SER A 89 -16.01 4.16 -5.42
C SER A 89 -14.96 4.51 -6.47
N ASN A 90 -15.00 5.72 -7.05
CA ASN A 90 -14.04 6.15 -8.08
C ASN A 90 -12.58 6.22 -7.56
N LEU A 91 -12.40 6.67 -6.31
CA LEU A 91 -11.10 6.67 -5.65
C LEU A 91 -10.56 5.26 -5.45
N LEU A 92 -11.45 4.37 -5.05
CA LEU A 92 -11.09 3.00 -4.73
C LEU A 92 -10.73 2.20 -5.98
N GLU A 93 -11.48 2.38 -7.06
CA GLU A 93 -11.17 1.80 -8.38
C GLU A 93 -9.81 2.28 -8.90
N LYS A 94 -9.50 3.58 -8.73
CA LYS A 94 -8.18 4.12 -9.08
C LYS A 94 -7.06 3.58 -8.19
N LEU A 95 -7.31 3.40 -6.90
CA LEU A 95 -6.35 2.80 -5.99
C LEU A 95 -6.08 1.34 -6.40
N GLU A 96 -7.12 0.59 -6.73
CA GLU A 96 -7.04 -0.78 -7.27
C GLU A 96 -6.20 -0.83 -8.55
N GLU A 97 -6.48 0.04 -9.51
CA GLU A 97 -5.74 0.16 -10.77
C GLU A 97 -4.26 0.49 -10.52
N CYS A 98 -3.98 1.43 -9.61
CA CYS A 98 -2.62 1.72 -9.17
C CYS A 98 -1.94 0.47 -8.61
N LEU A 99 -2.55 -0.20 -7.63
CA LEU A 99 -2.05 -1.41 -6.96
C LEU A 99 -1.76 -2.56 -7.95
N LEU A 100 -2.56 -2.69 -9.00
CA LEU A 100 -2.35 -3.67 -10.07
C LEU A 100 -1.14 -3.31 -10.96
N ASN A 101 -0.96 -2.03 -11.28
CA ASN A 101 0.14 -1.56 -12.13
C ASN A 101 1.53 -1.62 -11.45
N PHE A 102 1.61 -1.69 -10.12
CA PHE A 102 2.88 -1.87 -9.39
C PHE A 102 3.66 -3.12 -9.79
N GLN A 103 3.00 -4.11 -10.40
CA GLN A 103 3.65 -5.34 -10.84
C GLN A 103 4.40 -5.19 -12.16
N ASN A 104 4.05 -4.19 -12.97
CA ASN A 104 4.40 -4.15 -14.39
C ASN A 104 5.30 -2.96 -14.79
N GLU A 105 5.35 -1.88 -14.01
CA GLU A 105 6.10 -0.67 -14.38
C GLU A 105 7.38 -0.44 -13.57
N THR A 106 8.42 0.01 -14.28
CA THR A 106 9.77 0.34 -13.78
C THR A 106 9.82 1.60 -12.90
N THR A 107 8.71 2.32 -12.77
CA THR A 107 8.56 3.45 -11.83
C THR A 107 7.94 2.90 -10.54
N HIS A 108 8.70 2.09 -9.80
CA HIS A 108 8.21 1.47 -8.57
C HIS A 108 7.95 2.55 -7.52
N ALA A 109 6.68 2.91 -7.29
CA ALA A 109 6.32 3.54 -6.02
C ALA A 109 6.65 2.55 -4.88
N SER A 110 7.18 3.06 -3.79
CA SER A 110 7.60 2.21 -2.67
C SER A 110 6.40 1.76 -1.85
N ILE A 111 6.52 0.68 -1.10
CA ILE A 111 5.50 0.31 -0.10
C ILE A 111 5.27 1.43 0.92
N GLY A 112 6.31 2.22 1.22
CA GLY A 112 6.16 3.45 2.01
C GLY A 112 5.20 4.46 1.39
N ASP A 113 5.19 4.62 0.07
CA ASP A 113 4.27 5.52 -0.61
C ASP A 113 2.83 4.96 -0.65
N ILE A 114 2.69 3.63 -0.75
CA ILE A 114 1.38 2.95 -0.61
C ILE A 114 0.83 3.14 0.80
N SER A 115 1.67 2.96 1.83
CA SER A 115 1.31 3.14 3.24
C SER A 115 0.76 4.56 3.50
N LYS A 116 1.48 5.59 3.02
CA LYS A 116 1.01 6.99 3.11
C LYS A 116 -0.30 7.21 2.34
N THR A 117 -0.48 6.55 1.19
CA THR A 117 -1.72 6.62 0.41
C THR A 117 -2.90 6.00 1.16
N PHE A 118 -2.71 4.83 1.79
CA PHE A 118 -3.71 4.19 2.63
C PHE A 118 -4.07 5.07 3.82
N ARG A 119 -3.06 5.68 4.47
CA ARG A 119 -3.26 6.60 5.59
C ARG A 119 -4.07 7.82 5.18
N ALA A 120 -3.72 8.45 4.07
CA ALA A 120 -4.48 9.57 3.51
C ALA A 120 -5.92 9.19 3.16
N TYR A 121 -6.12 7.98 2.59
CA TYR A 121 -7.46 7.48 2.28
C TYR A 121 -8.32 7.28 3.55
N LEU A 122 -7.76 6.68 4.61
CA LEU A 122 -8.44 6.49 5.89
C LEU A 122 -8.77 7.82 6.59
N ILE A 123 -7.93 8.85 6.44
CA ILE A 123 -8.23 10.19 6.94
C ILE A 123 -9.50 10.75 6.27
N ILE A 124 -9.63 10.58 4.95
CA ILE A 124 -10.77 11.13 4.19
C ILE A 124 -12.02 10.26 4.36
N PHE A 125 -11.85 8.94 4.46
CA PHE A 125 -12.91 7.94 4.56
C PHE A 125 -12.60 6.97 5.71
N PRO A 126 -12.91 7.31 6.97
CA PRO A 126 -12.66 6.40 8.08
C PRO A 126 -13.50 5.11 7.96
N ASP A 127 -14.70 5.18 7.36
CA ASP A 127 -15.63 4.04 7.27
C ASP A 127 -15.33 3.05 6.12
N SER A 128 -14.22 3.18 5.41
CA SER A 128 -13.87 2.35 4.24
C SER A 128 -12.73 1.36 4.47
N GLU A 129 -12.27 1.24 5.71
CA GLU A 129 -11.16 0.37 6.13
C GLU A 129 -11.29 -1.07 5.60
N ARG A 130 -12.48 -1.65 5.67
CA ARG A 130 -12.72 -3.05 5.26
C ARG A 130 -12.26 -3.35 3.83
N ARG A 131 -12.49 -2.42 2.90
CA ARG A 131 -12.08 -2.62 1.50
C ARG A 131 -10.58 -2.40 1.33
N LEU A 132 -9.96 -1.50 2.10
CA LEU A 132 -8.51 -1.37 2.11
C LEU A 132 -7.82 -2.62 2.65
N ILE A 133 -8.39 -3.29 3.66
CA ILE A 133 -7.91 -4.58 4.16
C ILE A 133 -7.85 -5.61 3.01
N GLU A 134 -8.93 -5.75 2.24
CA GLU A 134 -8.98 -6.67 1.10
C GLU A 134 -7.90 -6.35 0.06
N LEU A 135 -7.67 -5.05 -0.22
CA LEU A 135 -6.64 -4.61 -1.16
C LEU A 135 -5.22 -4.87 -0.65
N ALA A 136 -4.98 -4.64 0.63
CA ALA A 136 -3.70 -4.94 1.25
C ALA A 136 -3.41 -6.45 1.18
N GLN A 137 -4.38 -7.29 1.54
CA GLN A 137 -4.23 -8.74 1.45
C GLN A 137 -4.00 -9.22 0.01
N ALA A 138 -4.75 -8.69 -0.95
CA ALA A 138 -4.58 -9.02 -2.37
C ALA A 138 -3.19 -8.61 -2.90
N LEU A 139 -2.71 -7.42 -2.51
CA LEU A 139 -1.36 -6.94 -2.85
C LEU A 139 -0.29 -7.92 -2.35
N PHE A 140 -0.34 -8.31 -1.08
CA PHE A 140 0.66 -9.22 -0.51
C PHE A 140 0.55 -10.63 -1.06
N LEU A 141 -0.67 -11.15 -1.23
CA LEU A 141 -0.89 -12.45 -1.85
C LEU A 141 -0.19 -12.53 -3.21
N ASN A 142 -0.39 -11.53 -4.07
CA ASN A 142 0.20 -11.54 -5.40
C ASN A 142 1.74 -11.41 -5.39
N ARG A 143 2.29 -10.62 -4.46
CA ARG A 143 3.74 -10.54 -4.29
C ARG A 143 4.35 -11.87 -3.83
N TYR A 144 3.67 -12.60 -2.95
CA TYR A 144 4.09 -13.94 -2.56
C TYR A 144 3.94 -14.96 -3.70
N GLU A 145 2.91 -14.86 -4.54
CA GLU A 145 2.79 -15.68 -5.75
C GLU A 145 3.95 -15.43 -6.73
N THR A 146 4.43 -14.19 -6.85
CA THR A 146 5.65 -13.89 -7.63
C THR A 146 6.88 -14.64 -7.09
N VAL A 147 7.02 -14.76 -5.77
CA VAL A 147 8.07 -15.58 -5.16
C VAL A 147 7.88 -17.06 -5.47
N ARG A 148 6.64 -17.57 -5.45
CA ARG A 148 6.35 -18.96 -5.83
C ARG A 148 6.70 -19.26 -7.29
N GLU A 149 6.41 -18.33 -8.20
CA GLU A 149 6.82 -18.47 -9.60
C GLU A 149 8.34 -18.46 -9.75
N ASN A 150 9.06 -17.68 -8.95
CA ASN A 150 10.52 -17.71 -8.93
C ASN A 150 11.08 -19.03 -8.38
N LEU A 151 10.42 -19.68 -7.41
CA LEU A 151 10.85 -21.00 -6.92
C LEU A 151 10.89 -22.05 -8.03
N LYS A 152 9.98 -21.98 -9.01
CA LYS A 152 9.97 -22.89 -10.18
C LYS A 152 11.26 -22.79 -11.01
N LYS A 153 12.00 -21.67 -10.91
CA LYS A 153 13.23 -21.40 -11.67
C LYS A 153 14.52 -21.80 -10.93
N ARG A 154 14.42 -22.55 -9.80
CA ARG A 154 15.55 -22.98 -8.96
C ARG A 154 16.43 -21.81 -8.50
N ILE A 155 15.86 -20.95 -7.65
CA ILE A 155 16.59 -19.83 -7.05
C ILE A 155 17.54 -20.27 -5.91
N PRO A 156 18.68 -19.61 -5.72
CA PRO A 156 19.51 -19.78 -4.54
C PRO A 156 18.76 -19.42 -3.25
N SER A 157 19.09 -20.10 -2.15
CA SER A 157 18.47 -19.82 -0.84
C SER A 157 18.74 -18.40 -0.34
N THR A 158 19.88 -17.79 -0.69
CA THR A 158 20.21 -16.40 -0.36
C THR A 158 19.21 -15.42 -0.96
N ASP A 159 18.85 -15.64 -2.22
CA ASP A 159 17.97 -14.77 -2.99
C ASP A 159 16.52 -14.94 -2.52
N LEU A 160 16.12 -16.18 -2.22
CA LEU A 160 14.84 -16.47 -1.58
C LEU A 160 14.71 -15.74 -0.24
N LEU A 161 15.72 -15.84 0.62
CA LEU A 161 15.71 -15.17 1.93
C LEU A 161 15.65 -13.64 1.80
N ALA A 162 16.36 -13.07 0.82
CA ALA A 162 16.30 -11.63 0.54
C ALA A 162 14.90 -11.19 0.12
N MET A 163 14.26 -11.93 -0.80
CA MET A 163 12.88 -11.65 -1.23
C MET A 163 11.89 -11.75 -0.06
N LEU A 164 11.98 -12.81 0.75
CA LEU A 164 11.09 -13.01 1.89
C LEU A 164 11.27 -11.94 2.98
N ARG A 165 12.50 -11.49 3.25
CA ARG A 165 12.74 -10.38 4.19
C ARG A 165 12.13 -9.07 3.69
N SER A 166 12.33 -8.75 2.41
CA SER A 166 11.72 -7.55 1.82
C SER A 166 10.20 -7.58 1.95
N LEU A 167 9.55 -8.74 1.72
CA LEU A 167 8.11 -8.87 1.91
C LEU A 167 7.68 -8.70 3.37
N TRP A 168 8.48 -9.19 4.32
CA TRP A 168 8.21 -9.01 5.74
C TRP A 168 8.30 -7.55 6.17
N GLU A 169 9.36 -6.84 5.78
CA GLU A 169 9.55 -5.41 6.07
C GLU A 169 8.38 -4.59 5.50
N ASP A 170 8.00 -4.89 4.26
CA ASP A 170 6.86 -4.25 3.63
C ASP A 170 5.53 -4.53 4.35
N ALA A 171 5.34 -5.76 4.84
CA ALA A 171 4.14 -6.13 5.60
C ALA A 171 4.06 -5.31 6.89
N THR A 172 5.18 -5.09 7.58
CA THR A 172 5.20 -4.28 8.82
C THR A 172 4.86 -2.82 8.55
N ILE A 173 5.28 -2.25 7.43
CA ILE A 173 4.97 -0.85 7.05
C ILE A 173 3.48 -0.65 6.78
N ILE A 174 2.80 -1.63 6.20
CA ILE A 174 1.35 -1.55 5.94
C ILE A 174 0.55 -1.89 7.20
N ASP A 175 1.04 -2.79 8.04
CA ASP A 175 0.42 -3.15 9.33
C ASP A 175 0.32 -1.95 10.27
N GLU A 176 1.29 -1.01 10.22
CA GLU A 176 1.21 0.26 10.96
C GLU A 176 0.02 1.15 10.58
N VAL A 177 -0.54 0.96 9.38
CA VAL A 177 -1.70 1.72 8.88
C VAL A 177 -2.99 0.93 8.98
N ILE A 178 -2.94 -0.39 8.78
CA ILE A 178 -4.10 -1.28 8.74
C ILE A 178 -3.76 -2.59 9.46
N SER A 179 -3.74 -2.54 10.80
CA SER A 179 -3.39 -3.68 11.64
C SER A 179 -4.38 -4.86 11.52
N GLU A 180 -5.62 -4.53 11.19
CA GLU A 180 -6.75 -5.41 10.99
C GLU A 180 -6.58 -6.31 9.77
N ALA A 181 -5.70 -5.94 8.84
CA ALA A 181 -5.34 -6.80 7.71
C ALA A 181 -4.51 -8.02 8.14
N ALA A 182 -3.94 -8.01 9.35
CA ALA A 182 -3.16 -9.09 9.94
C ALA A 182 -2.03 -9.58 9.01
N LEU A 183 -1.41 -8.66 8.28
CA LEU A 183 -0.40 -8.99 7.27
C LEU A 183 0.82 -9.69 7.85
N PRO A 184 1.34 -9.36 9.05
CA PRO A 184 2.45 -10.10 9.64
C PRO A 184 2.10 -11.58 9.89
N ALA A 185 0.88 -11.87 10.35
CA ALA A 185 0.45 -13.25 10.57
C ALA A 185 0.34 -14.01 9.24
N PHE A 186 -0.30 -13.39 8.24
CA PHE A 186 -0.40 -13.93 6.87
C PHE A 186 0.98 -14.17 6.23
N SER A 187 1.89 -13.21 6.35
CA SER A 187 3.25 -13.27 5.82
C SER A 187 4.06 -14.38 6.48
N LEU A 188 3.91 -14.58 7.80
CA LEU A 188 4.59 -15.66 8.53
C LEU A 188 4.14 -17.04 8.04
N GLU A 189 2.84 -17.25 7.89
CA GLU A 189 2.28 -18.51 7.41
C GLU A 189 2.70 -18.80 5.98
N THR A 190 2.55 -17.82 5.09
CA THR A 190 2.90 -17.96 3.66
C THR A 190 4.40 -18.20 3.47
N THR A 191 5.24 -17.50 4.22
CA THR A 191 6.70 -17.69 4.21
C THR A 191 7.08 -19.10 4.66
N ARG A 192 6.44 -19.62 5.71
CA ARG A 192 6.67 -20.99 6.19
C ARG A 192 6.39 -22.02 5.09
N ASP A 193 5.29 -21.86 4.37
CA ASP A 193 4.91 -22.79 3.30
C ASP A 193 5.83 -22.70 2.09
N ILE A 194 6.27 -21.49 1.72
CA ILE A 194 7.29 -21.28 0.69
C ILE A 194 8.62 -21.97 1.05
N VAL A 195 9.08 -21.83 2.29
CA VAL A 195 10.33 -22.46 2.74
C VAL A 195 10.22 -23.99 2.69
N LYS A 196 9.08 -24.56 3.13
CA LYS A 196 8.83 -26.00 3.01
C LYS A 196 8.87 -26.46 1.55
N GLN A 197 8.22 -25.72 0.66
CA GLN A 197 8.19 -26.01 -0.77
C GLN A 197 9.59 -25.96 -1.39
N HIS A 198 10.40 -24.95 -1.03
CA HIS A 198 11.79 -24.81 -1.47
C HIS A 198 12.64 -26.00 -1.04
N ILE A 199 12.56 -26.38 0.24
CA ILE A 199 13.28 -27.53 0.80
C ILE A 199 12.88 -28.82 0.08
N ALA A 200 11.58 -29.09 -0.04
CA ALA A 200 11.08 -30.29 -0.72
C ALA A 200 11.56 -30.36 -2.18
N THR A 201 11.51 -29.22 -2.90
CA THR A 201 11.97 -29.12 -4.29
C THR A 201 13.48 -29.35 -4.39
N ALA A 202 14.27 -28.78 -3.49
CA ALA A 202 15.72 -29.00 -3.44
C ALA A 202 16.08 -30.48 -3.21
N PHE A 203 15.39 -31.16 -2.29
CA PHE A 203 15.59 -32.59 -2.04
C PHE A 203 15.20 -33.46 -3.23
N LEU A 204 14.08 -33.15 -3.90
CA LEU A 204 13.68 -33.87 -5.12
C LEU A 204 14.72 -33.72 -6.24
N HIS A 205 15.28 -32.52 -6.42
CA HIS A 205 16.36 -32.30 -7.38
C HIS A 205 17.61 -33.09 -7.02
N LEU A 206 18.04 -33.05 -5.75
CA LEU A 206 19.19 -33.81 -5.28
C LEU A 206 18.99 -35.32 -5.51
N GLN A 207 17.81 -35.84 -5.20
CA GLN A 207 17.47 -37.26 -5.43
C GLN A 207 17.52 -37.62 -6.92
N SER A 208 16.99 -36.76 -7.80
CA SER A 208 17.05 -36.96 -9.25
C SER A 208 18.49 -36.92 -9.76
N GLU A 209 19.32 -36.00 -9.26
CA GLU A 209 20.73 -35.89 -9.63
C GLU A 209 21.49 -37.17 -9.22
N ILE A 210 21.25 -37.69 -8.00
CA ILE A 210 21.86 -38.93 -7.51
C ILE A 210 21.39 -40.15 -8.31
N SER A 211 20.10 -40.26 -8.60
CA SER A 211 19.52 -41.42 -9.31
C SER A 211 19.90 -41.47 -10.79
N GLY A 212 20.24 -40.33 -11.39
CA GLY A 212 20.69 -40.20 -12.78
C GLY A 212 22.19 -40.49 -13.00
N LEU A 213 22.96 -40.73 -11.93
CA LEU A 213 24.38 -41.07 -12.06
C LEU A 213 24.57 -42.50 -12.60
N PRO A 214 25.47 -42.70 -13.59
CA PRO A 214 25.85 -44.04 -14.03
C PRO A 214 26.36 -44.87 -12.84
N THR A 215 26.03 -46.16 -12.84
CA THR A 215 26.30 -47.13 -11.76
C THR A 215 27.75 -47.20 -11.27
N SER A 216 28.73 -46.64 -12.01
CA SER A 216 30.13 -46.55 -11.60
C SER A 216 30.40 -45.55 -10.47
N HIS A 217 29.58 -44.50 -10.31
CA HIS A 217 29.74 -43.49 -9.26
C HIS A 217 28.84 -43.73 -8.04
N HIS A 218 27.79 -44.54 -8.20
CA HIS A 218 26.87 -44.92 -7.13
C HIS A 218 27.57 -45.71 -6.00
N SER A 219 28.59 -46.51 -6.33
CA SER A 219 29.40 -47.24 -5.35
C SER A 219 30.24 -46.31 -4.48
N LEU A 220 30.81 -45.24 -5.05
CA LEU A 220 31.62 -44.27 -4.31
C LEU A 220 30.77 -43.38 -3.40
N LEU A 221 29.57 -42.97 -3.85
CA LEU A 221 28.68 -42.16 -3.02
C LEU A 221 28.11 -42.96 -1.83
N CYS A 222 27.77 -44.23 -2.03
CA CYS A 222 27.36 -45.13 -0.93
C CYS A 222 28.50 -45.36 0.07
N ILE A 223 29.76 -45.46 -0.39
CA ILE A 223 30.93 -45.57 0.50
C ILE A 223 31.16 -44.26 1.29
N PHE A 224 30.93 -43.10 0.67
CA PHE A 224 31.05 -41.81 1.37
C PHE A 224 29.95 -41.59 2.41
N LEU A 225 28.70 -41.91 2.08
CA LEU A 225 27.57 -41.78 3.02
C LEU A 225 27.62 -42.82 4.16
N SER A 226 28.17 -44.02 3.91
CA SER A 226 28.39 -45.03 4.96
C SER A 226 29.60 -44.71 5.85
N ARG A 227 30.42 -43.72 5.50
CA ARG A 227 31.58 -43.27 6.30
C ARG A 227 31.30 -42.03 7.15
N THR A 228 30.20 -41.33 6.90
CA THR A 228 29.76 -40.19 7.70
C THR A 228 28.62 -40.61 8.62
N ASP A 229 28.92 -41.48 9.59
CA ASP A 229 28.20 -41.47 10.86
C ASP A 229 28.48 -40.12 11.54
N PHE A 230 27.66 -39.11 11.24
CA PHE A 230 27.72 -37.82 11.91
C PHE A 230 26.37 -37.50 12.53
N ILE A 231 26.35 -37.67 13.84
CA ILE A 231 25.37 -37.24 14.85
C ILE A 231 24.12 -38.11 14.97
N ARG A 232 24.31 -39.19 15.73
CA ARG A 232 23.30 -39.67 16.68
C ARG A 232 23.89 -39.43 18.07
N ASP A 233 23.53 -38.29 18.66
CA ASP A 233 23.28 -38.04 20.09
C ASP A 233 22.77 -36.61 20.28
#